data_AF-G5CBD2-F1
#
_entry.id   AF-G5CBD2-F1
#
_cell.length_a   1.000
_cell.length_b   1.000
_cell.length_c   1.000
_cell.angle_alpha   90.00
_cell.angle_beta   90.00
_cell.angle_gamma   90.00
#
_symmetry.space_group_name_H-M   'P 1'
#
loop_
_entity.id
_entity.type
_entity.pdbx_description
1 polymer ?
#
loop_
_entity_poly.entity_id
_entity_poly.type
_entity_poly.pdbx_seq_one_letter_code
_entity_poly.pdbx_strand_id
1 'polypeptide(L)'
;MSKEPGPVLAATQNYFQGWPGFEEKPMSKENMNSTLDFFIQSYNNASNDTYLFRVQKLIRTQVQLTTGVEYLVTVRIGRTTCTRTDPARSSASCPLQDKKLKKSLVCESLIYTVPWLNYFQLWNNSCLEG
;
A
#
# COMPACT_ATOMS: atom_id res chain seq x y z
N MET A 1 41.82 39.54 29.68
CA MET A 1 41.82 38.51 28.62
C MET A 1 41.53 37.17 29.30
N SER A 2 40.29 36.96 29.75
CA SER A 2 39.17 36.36 29.00
C SER A 2 39.35 34.86 28.77
N LYS A 3 38.73 34.06 29.64
CA LYS A 3 37.71 33.09 29.23
C LYS A 3 37.02 32.55 30.48
N GLU A 4 35.82 33.06 30.74
CA GLU A 4 34.86 32.26 31.50
C GLU A 4 34.52 31.02 30.66
N PRO A 5 34.50 29.81 31.23
CA PRO A 5 33.92 28.67 30.55
C PRO A 5 32.42 28.94 30.41
N GLY A 6 31.97 29.15 29.17
CA GLY A 6 30.55 29.28 28.85
C GLY A 6 29.78 28.04 29.34
N PRO A 7 28.45 28.14 29.52
CA PRO A 7 27.66 27.03 30.02
C PRO A 7 27.85 25.85 29.06
N VAL A 8 28.44 24.78 29.57
CA VAL A 8 28.43 23.49 28.88
C VAL A 8 26.97 23.08 28.89
N LEU A 9 26.30 23.21 27.75
CA LEU A 9 24.99 22.60 27.53
C LEU A 9 25.20 21.10 27.73
N ALA A 10 24.83 20.61 28.92
CA ALA A 10 24.68 19.20 29.16
C ALA A 10 23.64 18.71 28.16
N ALA A 11 24.09 17.99 27.13
CA ALA A 11 23.21 17.31 26.20
C ALA A 11 22.48 16.23 26.99
N THR A 12 21.34 16.59 27.55
CA THR A 12 20.41 15.62 28.08
C THR A 12 19.87 14.78 26.94
N GLN A 13 19.78 13.49 27.21
CA GLN A 13 18.72 12.63 26.67
C GLN A 13 18.90 12.16 25.23
N ASN A 14 19.26 10.89 25.09
CA ASN A 14 18.62 9.93 24.18
C ASN A 14 17.85 10.55 23.00
N TYR A 15 18.52 10.79 21.88
CA TYR A 15 17.85 11.08 20.60
C TYR A 15 18.39 10.20 19.49
N PHE A 16 18.53 8.91 19.75
CA PHE A 16 18.13 7.94 18.73
C PHE A 16 16.65 7.67 19.00
N GLN A 17 15.77 8.50 18.44
CA GLN A 17 14.40 8.05 18.27
C GLN A 17 14.48 6.87 17.31
N GLY A 18 14.37 5.66 17.85
CA GLY A 18 14.22 4.47 17.04
C GLY A 18 13.10 4.72 16.03
N TRP A 19 13.29 4.24 14.80
CA TRP A 19 12.24 4.31 13.80
C TRP A 19 10.97 3.71 14.41
N PRO A 20 9.84 4.44 14.46
CA PRO A 20 8.64 4.02 15.18
C PRO A 20 8.00 2.74 14.59
N GLY A 21 8.56 2.23 13.48
CA GLY A 21 8.00 1.12 12.71
C GLY A 21 6.82 1.61 11.90
N PHE A 22 5.82 0.74 11.77
CA PHE A 22 4.57 1.08 11.10
C PHE A 22 3.72 2.02 11.95
N GLU A 23 3.33 3.13 11.36
CA GLU A 23 2.38 4.08 11.93
C GLU A 23 1.08 4.08 11.12
N GLU A 24 -0.06 3.95 11.80
CA GLU A 24 -1.36 4.07 11.14
C GLU A 24 -1.65 5.53 10.78
N LYS A 25 -1.57 5.84 9.49
CA LYS A 25 -1.77 7.18 8.94
C LYS A 25 -2.49 7.10 7.60
N PRO A 26 -3.39 8.06 7.30
CA PRO A 26 -4.01 8.13 5.98
C PRO A 26 -2.95 8.41 4.91
N MET A 27 -3.00 7.65 3.82
CA MET A 27 -2.12 7.87 2.67
C MET A 27 -2.53 9.14 1.90
N SER A 28 -1.56 9.90 1.38
CA SER A 28 -1.86 11.00 0.48
C SER A 28 -2.59 10.49 -0.77
N LYS A 29 -3.44 11.32 -1.38
CA LYS A 29 -4.24 10.89 -2.55
C LYS A 29 -3.38 10.39 -3.71
N GLU A 30 -2.25 11.05 -3.95
CA GLU A 30 -1.30 10.67 -5.00
C GLU A 30 -0.67 9.31 -4.72
N ASN A 31 -0.09 9.13 -3.53
CA ASN A 31 0.51 7.85 -3.13
C ASN A 31 -0.54 6.73 -3.09
N MET A 32 -1.76 7.04 -2.66
CA MET A 32 -2.87 6.08 -2.60
C MET A 32 -3.21 5.56 -3.99
N ASN A 33 -3.37 6.44 -4.97
CA ASN A 33 -3.71 6.03 -6.32
C ASN A 33 -2.63 5.13 -6.92
N SER A 34 -1.36 5.54 -6.84
CA SER A 34 -0.24 4.77 -7.41
C SER A 34 -0.05 3.43 -6.69
N THR A 35 -0.12 3.40 -5.35
CA THR A 35 0.02 2.18 -4.54
C THR A 35 -1.10 1.18 -4.83
N LEU A 36 -2.35 1.63 -4.87
CA LEU A 36 -3.50 0.77 -5.11
C LEU A 36 -3.58 0.25 -6.54
N ASP A 37 -3.17 1.08 -7.51
CA ASP A 37 -3.08 0.69 -8.92
C ASP A 37 -1.99 -0.38 -9.12
N PHE A 38 -0.79 -0.16 -8.57
CA PHE A 38 0.27 -1.18 -8.56
C PHE A 38 -0.19 -2.49 -7.89
N PHE A 39 -0.81 -2.38 -6.72
CA PHE A 39 -1.30 -3.52 -5.97
C PHE A 39 -2.27 -4.36 -6.78
N ILE A 40 -3.29 -3.74 -7.39
CA ILE A 40 -4.34 -4.49 -8.09
C ILE A 40 -3.82 -5.11 -9.39
N GLN A 41 -2.88 -4.44 -10.06
CA GLN A 41 -2.19 -5.01 -11.23
C GLN A 41 -1.36 -6.23 -10.81
N SER A 42 -0.59 -6.11 -9.73
CA SER A 42 0.22 -7.23 -9.20
C SER A 42 -0.65 -8.41 -8.78
N TYR A 43 -1.75 -8.16 -8.06
CA TYR A 43 -2.71 -9.18 -7.67
C TYR A 43 -3.32 -9.89 -8.88
N ASN A 44 -3.81 -9.12 -9.86
CA ASN A 44 -4.38 -9.70 -11.07
C ASN A 44 -3.33 -10.49 -11.86
N ASN A 45 -2.08 -10.03 -11.95
CA ASN A 45 -1.04 -10.76 -12.67
C ASN A 45 -0.74 -12.12 -12.02
N ALA A 46 -0.72 -12.19 -10.69
CA ALA A 46 -0.46 -13.42 -9.93
C ALA A 46 -1.69 -14.34 -9.79
N SER A 47 -2.91 -13.80 -9.91
CA SER A 47 -4.14 -14.57 -9.73
C SER A 47 -4.45 -15.45 -10.95
N ASN A 48 -4.83 -16.70 -10.68
CA ASN A 48 -5.33 -17.66 -11.67
C ASN A 48 -6.83 -17.50 -11.98
N ASP A 49 -7.49 -16.48 -11.43
CA ASP A 49 -8.90 -16.21 -11.71
C ASP A 49 -9.11 -15.77 -13.17
N THR A 50 -10.18 -16.27 -13.78
CA THR A 50 -10.58 -15.87 -15.14
C THR A 50 -10.95 -14.40 -15.23
N TYR A 51 -11.50 -13.85 -14.14
CA TYR A 51 -11.96 -12.48 -14.05
C TYR A 51 -10.93 -11.60 -13.35
N LEU A 52 -10.86 -10.34 -13.79
CA LEU A 52 -10.06 -9.33 -13.12
C LEU A 52 -10.74 -8.88 -11.83
N PHE A 53 -9.93 -8.51 -10.84
CA PHE A 53 -10.35 -7.86 -9.62
C PHE A 53 -10.09 -6.36 -9.69
N ARG A 54 -10.90 -5.59 -8.97
CA ARG A 54 -10.67 -4.17 -8.72
C ARG A 54 -10.72 -3.84 -7.24
N VAL A 55 -10.08 -2.75 -6.85
CA VAL A 55 -10.19 -2.21 -5.49
C VAL A 55 -11.60 -1.68 -5.26
N GLN A 56 -12.24 -2.15 -4.18
CA GLN A 56 -13.54 -1.63 -3.72
C GLN A 56 -13.34 -0.57 -2.63
N LYS A 57 -12.45 -0.86 -1.68
CA LYS A 57 -12.24 0.01 -0.52
C LYS A 57 -10.87 -0.23 0.09
N LEU A 58 -10.15 0.85 0.35
CA LEU A 58 -9.02 0.85 1.26
C LEU A 58 -9.55 0.90 2.70
N ILE A 59 -9.27 -0.13 3.50
CA ILE A 59 -9.77 -0.27 4.86
C ILE A 59 -8.81 0.35 5.86
N ARG A 60 -7.51 0.04 5.73
CA ARG A 60 -6.47 0.46 6.67
C ARG A 60 -5.17 0.74 5.93
N THR A 61 -4.41 1.72 6.38
CA THR A 61 -3.06 2.01 5.91
C THR A 61 -2.13 2.27 7.08
N GLN A 62 -1.02 1.54 7.09
CA GLN A 62 0.11 1.83 7.96
C GLN A 62 1.32 2.11 7.08
N VAL A 63 2.14 3.07 7.50
CA VAL A 63 3.33 3.50 6.76
C VAL A 63 4.56 3.39 7.63
N GLN A 64 5.65 2.90 7.05
CA GLN A 64 6.98 2.94 7.62
C GLN A 64 7.92 3.58 6.60
N LEU A 65 8.71 4.54 7.04
CA LEU A 65 9.73 5.18 6.23
C LEU A 65 11.03 4.36 6.35
N THR A 66 11.66 4.04 5.22
CA THR A 66 12.93 3.29 5.16
C THR A 66 13.85 3.91 4.10
N THR A 67 14.58 3.10 3.32
CA THR A 67 15.28 3.59 2.10
C THR A 67 14.30 3.99 0.99
N GLY A 68 13.04 3.59 1.13
CA GLY A 68 11.89 4.04 0.37
C GLY A 68 10.72 4.28 1.32
N VAL A 69 9.54 3.80 0.93
CA VAL A 69 8.33 3.81 1.76
C VAL A 69 7.71 2.42 1.75
N GLU A 70 7.38 1.93 2.93
CA GLU A 70 6.69 0.65 3.13
C GLU A 70 5.26 0.93 3.56
N TYR A 71 4.31 0.39 2.80
CA TYR A 71 2.89 0.45 3.10
C TYR A 71 2.39 -0.93 3.47
N LEU A 72 1.88 -1.06 4.69
CA LEU A 72 1.05 -2.19 5.08
C LEU A 72 -0.41 -1.77 4.91
N VAL A 73 -1.06 -2.29 3.88
CA VAL A 73 -2.43 -1.93 3.49
C VAL A 73 -3.38 -3.08 3.74
N THR A 74 -4.56 -2.76 4.27
CA THR A 74 -5.71 -3.67 4.28
C THR A 74 -6.71 -3.16 3.25
N VAL A 75 -6.97 -3.93 2.21
CA VAL A 75 -7.77 -3.51 1.06
C VAL A 75 -8.81 -4.57 0.72
N ARG A 76 -10.06 -4.12 0.53
CA ARG A 76 -11.11 -4.95 -0.03
C ARG A 76 -11.08 -4.86 -1.55
N ILE A 77 -10.97 -6.00 -2.20
CA ILE A 77 -11.09 -6.15 -3.65
C ILE A 77 -12.34 -6.95 -4.01
N GLY A 78 -12.81 -6.76 -5.24
CA GLY A 78 -13.97 -7.46 -5.76
C GLY A 78 -13.75 -7.93 -7.18
N ARG A 79 -14.26 -9.12 -7.47
CA ARG A 79 -14.27 -9.69 -8.81
C ARG A 79 -15.17 -8.85 -9.72
N THR A 80 -14.65 -8.57 -10.91
CA THR A 80 -15.32 -7.76 -11.93
C THR A 80 -15.96 -8.63 -13.01
N THR A 81 -16.75 -8.02 -13.89
CA THR A 81 -17.30 -8.71 -15.06
C THR A 81 -16.28 -8.87 -16.19
N CYS A 82 -15.12 -8.23 -16.10
CA CYS A 82 -14.10 -8.26 -17.13
C CYS A 82 -13.18 -9.46 -16.98
N THR A 83 -12.80 -10.01 -18.12
CA THR A 83 -11.88 -11.13 -18.23
C THR A 83 -10.49 -10.65 -18.59
N ARG A 84 -9.50 -11.51 -18.42
CA ARG A 84 -8.10 -11.22 -18.81
C ARG A 84 -7.92 -10.94 -20.30
N THR A 85 -8.83 -11.43 -21.14
CA THR A 85 -8.77 -11.28 -22.60
C THR A 85 -9.43 -10.01 -23.10
N ASP A 86 -10.06 -9.21 -22.23
CA ASP A 86 -10.77 -8.02 -22.66
C ASP A 86 -9.77 -6.92 -23.09
N PRO A 87 -9.74 -6.54 -24.37
CA PRO A 87 -8.68 -5.69 -24.93
C PRO A 87 -8.76 -4.21 -24.52
N ALA A 88 -9.78 -3.80 -23.77
CA ALA A 88 -10.16 -2.39 -23.64
C ALA A 88 -10.40 -1.88 -22.21
N ARG A 89 -10.12 -2.66 -21.15
CA ARG A 89 -10.53 -2.25 -19.80
C ARG A 89 -9.43 -2.36 -18.76
N SER A 90 -9.02 -1.20 -18.23
CA SER A 90 -8.37 -1.14 -16.93
C SER A 90 -9.33 -1.69 -15.86
N SER A 91 -8.79 -2.42 -14.88
CA SER A 91 -9.59 -3.01 -13.79
C SER A 91 -10.46 -1.99 -13.07
N ALA A 92 -10.02 -0.73 -12.97
CA ALA A 92 -10.74 0.36 -12.33
C ALA A 92 -12.12 0.65 -12.97
N SER A 93 -12.21 0.59 -14.30
CA SER A 93 -13.44 0.92 -15.04
C SER A 93 -14.45 -0.23 -15.10
N CYS A 94 -14.05 -1.44 -14.73
CA CYS A 94 -14.88 -2.61 -14.89
C CYS A 94 -15.94 -2.75 -13.78
N PRO A 95 -17.22 -3.02 -14.10
CA PRO A 95 -18.26 -3.27 -13.10
C PRO A 95 -17.95 -4.49 -12.21
N LEU A 96 -18.36 -4.42 -10.94
CA LEU A 96 -18.32 -5.57 -10.02
C LEU A 96 -19.39 -6.58 -10.42
N GLN A 97 -19.19 -7.84 -10.01
CA GLN A 97 -20.22 -8.87 -10.14
C GLN A 97 -21.20 -8.81 -8.96
N ASP A 98 -22.50 -8.81 -9.27
CA ASP A 98 -23.56 -8.59 -8.27
C ASP A 98 -24.35 -9.85 -7.88
N LYS A 99 -24.11 -11.00 -8.53
CA LYS A 99 -24.94 -12.21 -8.41
C LYS A 99 -24.12 -13.48 -8.11
N LYS A 100 -24.45 -14.62 -8.72
CA LYS A 100 -23.88 -15.96 -8.41
C LYS A 100 -22.35 -16.05 -8.40
N LEU A 101 -21.65 -15.18 -9.14
CA LEU A 101 -20.18 -15.18 -9.24
C LEU A 101 -19.51 -14.13 -8.34
N LYS A 102 -20.29 -13.36 -7.58
CA LYS A 102 -19.78 -12.33 -6.67
C LYS A 102 -18.74 -12.93 -5.75
N LYS A 103 -17.54 -12.37 -5.82
CA LYS A 103 -16.42 -12.72 -4.95
C LYS A 103 -15.78 -11.44 -4.45
N SER A 104 -15.59 -11.36 -3.15
CA SER A 104 -14.86 -10.27 -2.50
C SER A 104 -13.78 -10.88 -1.62
N LEU A 105 -12.63 -10.21 -1.59
CA LEU A 105 -11.50 -10.61 -0.78
C LEU A 105 -11.05 -9.41 0.04
N VAL A 106 -10.62 -9.67 1.26
CA VAL A 106 -9.86 -8.70 2.06
C VAL A 106 -8.41 -9.13 2.04
N CYS A 107 -7.56 -8.25 1.52
CA CYS A 107 -6.14 -8.49 1.39
C CYS A 107 -5.36 -7.64 2.38
N GLU A 108 -4.42 -8.26 3.08
CA GLU A 108 -3.36 -7.59 3.81
C GLU A 108 -2.07 -7.70 2.98
N SER A 109 -1.54 -6.54 2.59
CA SER A 109 -0.46 -6.47 1.63
C SER A 109 0.64 -5.54 2.12
N LEU A 110 1.88 -5.99 2.01
CA LEU A 110 3.08 -5.20 2.27
C LEU A 110 3.69 -4.77 0.94
N ILE A 111 3.68 -3.46 0.69
CA ILE A 111 4.12 -2.85 -0.56
C ILE A 111 5.29 -1.92 -0.26
N TYR A 112 6.41 -2.14 -0.93
CA TYR A 112 7.53 -1.22 -0.91
C TYR A 112 7.53 -0.34 -2.15
N THR A 113 7.82 0.94 -1.98
CA THR A 113 7.95 1.88 -3.10
C THR A 113 9.09 2.85 -2.91
N VAL A 114 9.68 3.27 -4.03
CA VAL A 114 10.59 4.42 -4.09
C VAL A 114 9.95 5.44 -5.05
N PRO A 115 9.10 6.36 -4.54
CA PRO A 115 8.25 7.20 -5.39
C PRO A 115 9.04 8.02 -6.42
N TRP A 116 10.20 8.57 -6.05
CA TRP A 116 11.05 9.36 -6.94
C TRP A 116 11.73 8.55 -8.06
N LEU A 117 11.68 7.22 -8.00
CA LEU A 117 12.17 6.31 -9.05
C LEU A 117 11.04 5.56 -9.76
N ASN A 118 9.77 5.86 -9.45
CA ASN A 118 8.60 5.11 -9.94
C ASN A 118 8.72 3.58 -9.71
N TYR A 119 9.30 3.20 -8.58
CA TYR A 119 9.58 1.81 -8.27
C TYR A 119 8.60 1.26 -7.25
N PHE A 120 8.11 0.03 -7.48
CA PHE A 120 7.18 -0.66 -6.60
C PHE A 120 7.51 -2.15 -6.51
N GLN A 121 7.31 -2.73 -5.33
CA GLN A 121 7.37 -4.17 -5.10
C GLN A 121 6.25 -4.59 -4.16
N LEU A 122 5.64 -5.73 -4.47
CA LEU A 122 4.72 -6.41 -3.56
C LEU A 122 5.51 -7.46 -2.79
N TRP A 123 5.88 -7.15 -1.55
CA TRP A 123 6.70 -8.05 -0.72
C TRP A 123 5.89 -9.15 -0.07
N ASN A 124 4.67 -8.83 0.37
CA ASN A 124 3.78 -9.83 0.93
C ASN A 124 2.34 -9.52 0.54
N ASN A 125 1.54 -10.56 0.39
CA ASN A 125 0.14 -10.46 0.05
C ASN A 125 -0.63 -11.69 0.53
N SER A 126 -1.49 -11.49 1.52
CA SER A 126 -2.42 -12.51 2.00
C SER A 126 -3.84 -12.02 1.78
N CYS A 127 -4.66 -12.81 1.09
CA CYS A 127 -6.04 -12.48 0.80
C CYS A 127 -6.97 -13.58 1.30
N LEU A 128 -8.01 -13.20 2.02
CA LEU A 128 -9.04 -14.10 2.53
C LEU A 128 -10.41 -13.70 1.96
N GLU A 129 -11.34 -14.67 1.87
CA GLU A 129 -12.74 -14.36 1.57
C GLU A 129 -13.31 -13.47 2.69
N GLY A 130 -14.05 -12.42 2.32
CA GLY A 130 -14.49 -11.39 3.28
C GLY A 130 -15.84 -10.79 2.98
#